data_AF-A0AAV9P2I3-F1
#
_entry.id   AF-A0AAV9P2I3-F1
#
_cell.length_a   1.000
_cell.length_b   1.000
_cell.length_c   1.000
_cell.angle_alpha   90.00
_cell.angle_beta   90.00
_cell.angle_gamma   90.00
#
_symmetry.space_group_name_H-M   'P 1'
#
loop_
_entity.id
_entity.type
_entity.pdbx_description
1 polymer ?
#
loop_
_entity_poly.entity_id
_entity_poly.type
_entity_poly.pdbx_seq_one_letter_code
_entity_poly.pdbx_strand_id
1 'polypeptide(L)'
;MLYEYQKSSDSIPLDTIAVSMCECDQPNLDFAHSLQVLKSMIEEGSRFANLERVLGQGAVFVMCHPGSDALGTKLLPKGGKRFNEVVGVLRDAGVHTLAEEYAELRHSVISWYHDHVLTKDLQSDLGRTPLPSSVYTEVERADLLDKHFDQDPCLAPAPPSLFDLSSDD
;
A
#
# COMPACT_ATOMS: atom_id res chain seq x y z
N MET A 1 -5.27 -4.13 -7.92
CA MET A 1 -6.69 -3.72 -7.92
C MET A 1 -6.96 -2.53 -7.01
N LEU A 2 -6.78 -2.62 -5.68
CA LEU A 2 -7.00 -1.48 -4.76
C LEU A 2 -6.16 -0.23 -5.13
N TYR A 3 -4.90 -0.43 -5.54
CA TYR A 3 -4.05 0.66 -6.04
C TYR A 3 -4.62 1.34 -7.29
N GLU A 4 -5.13 0.55 -8.25
CA GLU A 4 -5.76 1.10 -9.46
C GLU A 4 -7.06 1.84 -9.15
N TYR A 5 -7.82 1.37 -8.15
CA TYR A 5 -9.02 2.06 -7.66
C TYR A 5 -8.71 3.45 -7.10
N GLN A 6 -7.71 3.57 -6.22
CA GLN A 6 -7.29 4.86 -5.65
C GLN A 6 -6.72 5.80 -6.72
N LYS A 7 -6.11 5.26 -7.78
CA LYS A 7 -5.56 6.06 -8.88
C LYS A 7 -6.64 6.61 -9.82
N SER A 8 -7.75 5.89 -10.01
CA SER A 8 -8.77 6.24 -11.02
C SER A 8 -9.90 7.13 -10.53
N SER A 9 -9.98 7.42 -9.23
CA SER A 9 -11.16 7.99 -8.58
C SER A 9 -10.79 9.23 -7.77
N ASP A 10 -11.67 10.24 -7.69
CA ASP A 10 -11.66 11.24 -6.60
C ASP A 10 -12.07 10.51 -5.30
N SER A 11 -11.16 9.68 -4.79
CA SER A 11 -11.49 8.40 -4.18
C SER A 11 -12.16 8.47 -2.81
N ILE A 12 -13.00 7.47 -2.54
CA ILE A 12 -13.44 7.11 -1.18
C ILE A 12 -12.18 6.99 -0.28
N PRO A 13 -12.13 7.72 0.86
CA PRO A 13 -11.02 7.62 1.79
C PRO A 13 -10.80 6.18 2.27
N LEU A 14 -9.54 5.78 2.47
CA LEU A 14 -9.21 4.45 2.99
C LEU A 14 -9.91 4.17 4.33
N ASP A 15 -10.16 5.20 5.14
CA ASP A 15 -10.88 5.10 6.42
C ASP A 15 -12.31 4.59 6.22
N THR A 16 -13.02 5.09 5.19
CA THR A 16 -14.38 4.63 4.86
C THR A 16 -14.40 3.17 4.44
N ILE A 17 -13.36 2.74 3.71
CA ILE A 17 -13.20 1.33 3.32
C ILE A 17 -12.90 0.48 4.55
N ALA A 18 -12.03 0.95 5.45
CA ALA A 18 -11.68 0.25 6.69
C ALA A 18 -12.88 0.05 7.61
N VAL A 19 -13.73 1.07 7.77
CA VAL A 19 -15.01 0.96 8.51
C VAL A 19 -15.90 -0.12 7.91
N SER A 20 -16.07 -0.11 6.58
CA SER A 20 -16.88 -1.11 5.88
C SER A 20 -16.33 -2.52 6.04
N MET A 21 -15.00 -2.69 6.10
CA MET A 21 -14.35 -3.98 6.37
C MET A 21 -14.65 -4.51 7.77
N CYS A 22 -14.69 -3.62 8.77
CA CYS A 22 -15.06 -4.00 10.15
C CYS A 22 -16.54 -4.40 10.27
N GLU A 23 -17.42 -3.78 9.48
CA GLU A 23 -18.85 -4.10 9.43
C GLU A 23 -19.15 -5.42 8.71
N CYS A 24 -18.22 -5.92 7.88
CA CYS A 24 -18.34 -7.19 7.16
C CYS A 24 -18.07 -8.41 8.04
N ASP A 25 -18.76 -8.54 9.19
CA ASP A 25 -18.96 -9.74 10.03
C ASP A 25 -17.78 -10.74 10.15
N GLN A 26 -16.53 -10.25 10.10
CA GLN A 26 -15.34 -11.05 10.37
C GLN A 26 -14.98 -10.88 11.84
N PRO A 27 -15.16 -11.92 12.68
CA PRO A 27 -14.81 -11.81 14.08
C PRO A 27 -13.29 -11.61 14.15
N ASN A 28 -12.87 -10.44 14.65
CA ASN A 28 -11.48 -10.03 14.97
C ASN A 28 -10.73 -9.10 14.01
N LEU A 29 -11.35 -8.45 13.02
CA LEU A 29 -10.71 -7.28 12.37
C LEU A 29 -11.13 -5.99 13.07
N ASP A 30 -10.20 -5.32 13.75
CA ASP A 30 -10.40 -3.96 14.24
C ASP A 30 -10.06 -2.92 13.15
N PHE A 31 -10.52 -1.68 13.34
CA PHE A 31 -10.33 -0.59 12.37
C PHE A 31 -8.85 -0.35 12.06
N ALA A 32 -7.99 -0.38 13.08
CA ALA A 32 -6.55 -0.14 12.91
C ALA A 32 -5.90 -1.23 12.04
N HIS A 33 -6.28 -2.48 12.23
CA HIS A 33 -5.84 -3.61 11.42
C HIS A 33 -6.35 -3.50 9.98
N SER A 34 -7.64 -3.20 9.79
CA SER A 34 -8.23 -2.94 8.46
C SER A 34 -7.47 -1.85 7.72
N LEU A 35 -7.23 -0.72 8.37
CA LEU A 35 -6.51 0.41 7.78
C LEU A 35 -5.06 0.05 7.44
N GLN A 36 -4.37 -0.67 8.34
CA GLN A 36 -3.00 -1.11 8.10
C GLN A 36 -2.91 -2.07 6.91
N VAL A 37 -3.86 -2.99 6.77
CA VAL A 37 -3.96 -3.89 5.61
C VAL A 37 -4.18 -3.10 4.33
N LEU A 38 -5.11 -2.14 4.30
CA LEU A 38 -5.35 -1.30 3.14
C LEU A 38 -4.12 -0.48 2.74
N LYS A 39 -3.44 0.16 3.70
CA LYS A 39 -2.17 0.87 3.47
C LYS A 39 -1.11 -0.06 2.87
N SER A 40 -0.97 -1.27 3.41
CA SER A 40 -0.02 -2.28 2.90
C SER A 40 -0.34 -2.70 1.47
N MET A 41 -1.62 -2.91 1.14
CA MET A 41 -2.07 -3.26 -0.21
C MET A 41 -1.81 -2.14 -1.23
N ILE A 42 -1.98 -0.87 -0.83
CA ILE A 42 -1.63 0.29 -1.67
C ILE A 42 -0.14 0.37 -1.91
N GLU A 43 0.66 0.21 -0.85
CA GLU A 43 2.12 0.24 -0.98
C GLU A 43 2.61 -0.87 -1.91
N GLU A 44 2.11 -2.08 -1.72
CA GLU A 44 2.45 -3.24 -2.56
C GLU A 44 2.00 -3.02 -4.02
N GLY A 45 0.78 -2.53 -4.23
CA GLY A 45 0.29 -2.17 -5.56
C GLY A 45 1.17 -1.13 -6.26
N SER A 46 1.73 -0.16 -5.52
CA SER A 46 2.64 0.85 -6.08
C SER A 46 3.97 0.26 -6.57
N ARG A 47 4.45 -0.82 -5.94
CA ARG A 47 5.67 -1.54 -6.37
C ARG A 47 5.43 -2.25 -7.70
N PHE A 48 4.28 -2.91 -7.83
CA PHE A 48 3.88 -3.54 -9.08
C PHE A 48 3.67 -2.53 -10.21
N ALA A 49 3.06 -1.38 -9.94
CA ALA A 49 2.91 -0.31 -10.94
C ALA A 49 4.27 0.22 -11.44
N ASN A 50 5.24 0.37 -10.54
CA ASN A 50 6.61 0.75 -10.93
C ASN A 50 7.29 -0.32 -11.78
N LEU A 51 7.06 -1.60 -11.47
CA LEU A 51 7.58 -2.73 -12.24
C LEU A 51 6.96 -2.78 -13.65
N GLU A 52 5.64 -2.63 -13.77
CA GLU A 52 4.93 -2.59 -15.06
C GLU A 52 5.43 -1.45 -15.94
N ARG A 53 5.82 -0.31 -15.35
CA ARG A 53 6.36 0.84 -16.09
C ARG A 53 7.70 0.52 -16.78
N VAL A 54 8.49 -0.41 -16.24
CA VAL A 54 9.85 -0.70 -16.75
C VAL A 54 9.99 -2.05 -17.45
N LEU A 55 9.13 -3.02 -17.14
CA LEU A 55 9.10 -4.34 -17.74
C LEU A 55 7.88 -4.57 -18.66
N GLY A 56 6.87 -3.71 -18.63
CA GLY A 56 5.67 -3.84 -19.45
C GLY A 56 4.42 -4.19 -18.63
N GLN A 57 3.25 -3.86 -19.18
CA GLN A 57 1.96 -3.92 -18.48
C GLN A 57 1.53 -5.33 -18.05
N GLY A 58 2.07 -6.40 -18.64
CA GLY A 58 1.79 -7.78 -18.20
C GLY A 58 2.77 -8.32 -17.16
N ALA A 59 3.77 -7.54 -16.72
CA ALA A 59 4.87 -8.04 -15.88
C ALA A 59 4.38 -8.63 -14.54
N VAL A 60 3.28 -8.11 -13.99
CA VAL A 60 2.70 -8.64 -12.75
C VAL A 60 2.23 -10.09 -12.90
N PHE A 61 1.66 -10.46 -14.05
CA PHE A 61 1.18 -11.81 -14.32
C PHE A 61 2.30 -12.82 -14.48
N VAL A 62 3.47 -12.37 -14.96
CA VAL A 62 4.67 -13.21 -15.09
C VAL A 62 5.30 -13.47 -13.71
N MET A 63 5.19 -12.50 -12.80
CA MET A 63 5.87 -12.52 -11.50
C MET A 63 5.03 -13.09 -10.35
N CYS A 64 3.70 -13.09 -10.47
CA CYS A 64 2.80 -13.60 -9.44
C CYS A 64 2.73 -15.14 -9.45
N HIS A 65 3.56 -15.78 -8.62
CA HIS A 65 3.48 -17.21 -8.32
C HIS A 65 2.73 -17.44 -6.99
N PRO A 66 1.91 -18.50 -6.86
CA PRO A 66 1.25 -18.86 -5.59
C PRO A 66 2.29 -19.17 -4.49
N GLY A 67 2.51 -18.20 -3.59
CA GLY A 67 3.62 -18.18 -2.61
C GLY A 67 4.37 -16.84 -2.56
N SER A 68 4.04 -15.89 -3.45
CA SER A 68 4.71 -14.60 -3.59
C SER A 68 4.45 -13.57 -2.49
N ASP A 69 3.65 -13.87 -1.47
CA ASP A 69 3.48 -13.00 -0.30
C ASP A 69 4.83 -12.75 0.41
N ALA A 70 5.79 -13.68 0.28
CA ALA A 70 7.16 -13.54 0.75
C ALA A 70 8.09 -12.77 -0.21
N LEU A 71 7.70 -12.60 -1.48
CA LEU A 71 8.49 -11.99 -2.55
C LEU A 71 8.25 -10.47 -2.68
N GLY A 72 7.00 -10.02 -2.48
CA GLY A 72 6.60 -8.62 -2.69
C GLY A 72 7.38 -7.58 -1.89
N THR A 73 7.61 -7.85 -0.59
CA THR A 73 8.26 -6.89 0.31
C THR A 73 9.79 -7.00 0.37
N LYS A 74 10.36 -8.19 0.11
CA LYS A 74 11.82 -8.42 0.18
C LYS A 74 12.53 -8.35 -1.17
N LEU A 75 11.86 -8.68 -2.27
CA LEU A 75 12.47 -8.87 -3.59
C LEU A 75 12.05 -7.84 -4.64
N LEU A 76 11.00 -7.06 -4.41
CA LEU A 76 10.60 -5.95 -5.29
C LEU A 76 10.76 -4.60 -4.59
N PRO A 77 11.97 -4.00 -4.59
CA PRO A 77 12.16 -2.66 -4.06
C PRO A 77 11.26 -1.66 -4.79
N LYS A 78 10.72 -0.68 -4.07
CA LYS A 78 9.86 0.36 -4.66
C LYS A 78 10.59 1.23 -5.70
N GLY A 79 11.90 1.40 -5.58
CA GLY A 79 12.74 2.21 -6.47
C GLY A 79 14.22 2.22 -6.07
N GLY A 80 15.00 3.07 -6.74
CA GLY A 80 16.43 3.27 -6.45
C GLY A 80 17.36 2.23 -7.07
N LYS A 81 18.62 2.19 -6.59
CA LYS A 81 19.67 1.34 -7.17
C LYS A 81 19.29 -0.15 -7.17
N ARG A 82 18.79 -0.65 -6.04
CA ARG A 82 18.38 -2.05 -5.88
C ARG A 82 17.22 -2.43 -6.80
N PHE A 83 16.28 -1.50 -7.05
CA PHE A 83 15.21 -1.73 -8.02
C PHE A 83 15.78 -1.91 -9.43
N ASN A 84 16.71 -1.05 -9.86
CA ASN A 84 17.33 -1.16 -11.17
C ASN A 84 18.12 -2.47 -11.35
N GLU A 85 18.80 -2.93 -10.29
CA GLU A 85 19.49 -4.23 -10.28
C GLU A 85 18.50 -5.38 -10.49
N VAL A 86 17.37 -5.40 -9.76
CA VAL A 86 16.31 -6.40 -9.93
C VAL A 86 15.71 -6.35 -11.33
N VAL A 87 15.40 -5.15 -11.84
CA VAL A 87 14.86 -4.96 -13.20
C VAL A 87 15.83 -5.48 -14.26
N GLY A 88 17.13 -5.30 -14.07
CA GLY A 88 18.16 -5.87 -14.95
C GLY A 88 18.07 -7.39 -15.00
N VAL A 89 18.06 -8.05 -13.84
CA VAL A 89 17.94 -9.52 -13.75
C VAL A 89 16.66 -10.02 -14.42
N LEU A 90 15.53 -9.35 -14.18
CA LEU A 90 14.25 -9.75 -14.77
C LEU A 90 14.22 -9.54 -16.28
N ARG A 91 14.86 -8.48 -16.79
CA ARG A 91 14.98 -8.23 -18.22
C ARG A 91 15.83 -9.29 -18.90
N ASP A 92 16.96 -9.64 -18.32
CA ASP A 92 17.86 -10.70 -18.80
C ASP A 92 17.18 -12.07 -18.79
N ALA A 93 16.27 -12.30 -17.84
CA ALA A 93 15.43 -13.50 -17.77
C ALA A 93 14.25 -13.49 -18.78
N GLY A 94 14.11 -12.44 -19.60
CA GLY A 94 13.06 -12.36 -20.63
C GLY A 94 11.67 -11.96 -20.13
N VAL A 95 11.55 -11.48 -18.87
CA VAL A 95 10.25 -11.10 -18.29
C VAL A 95 9.55 -10.02 -19.11
N HIS A 96 10.32 -9.08 -19.67
CA HIS A 96 9.77 -8.01 -20.50
C HIS A 96 9.08 -8.52 -21.78
N THR A 97 9.64 -9.55 -22.41
CA THR A 97 9.05 -10.17 -23.60
C THR A 97 7.78 -10.92 -23.24
N LEU A 98 7.82 -11.72 -22.17
CA LEU A 98 6.63 -12.43 -21.69
C LEU A 98 5.53 -11.46 -21.24
N ALA A 99 5.89 -10.32 -20.63
CA ALA A 99 4.94 -9.31 -20.21
C ALA A 99 4.11 -8.73 -21.37
N GLU A 100 4.64 -8.70 -22.60
CA GLU A 100 3.89 -8.27 -23.78
C GLU A 100 2.74 -9.25 -24.09
N GLU A 101 2.95 -10.55 -23.94
CA GLU A 101 1.93 -11.58 -24.16
C GLU A 101 0.74 -11.46 -23.18
N TYR A 102 0.98 -10.93 -21.98
CA TYR A 102 -0.04 -10.73 -20.95
C TYR A 102 -0.62 -9.30 -20.89
N ALA A 103 -0.18 -8.39 -21.75
CA ALA A 103 -0.63 -7.00 -21.71
C ALA A 103 -2.15 -6.86 -21.93
N GLU A 104 -2.69 -7.60 -22.88
CA GLU A 104 -4.14 -7.63 -23.17
C GLU A 104 -4.95 -8.25 -22.02
N LEU A 105 -4.43 -9.29 -21.37
CA LEU A 105 -5.06 -9.87 -20.19
C LEU A 105 -5.12 -8.85 -19.06
N ARG A 106 -4.01 -8.15 -18.79
CA ARG A 106 -3.96 -7.08 -17.80
C ARG A 106 -4.97 -5.99 -18.11
N HIS A 107 -5.03 -5.55 -19.37
CA HIS A 107 -5.98 -4.53 -19.80
C HIS A 107 -7.42 -4.99 -19.56
N SER A 108 -7.75 -6.22 -19.95
CA SER A 108 -9.08 -6.82 -19.78
C SER A 108 -9.48 -6.93 -18.31
N VAL A 109 -8.58 -7.39 -17.43
CA VAL A 109 -8.85 -7.52 -15.99
C VAL A 109 -9.13 -6.16 -15.36
N ILE A 110 -8.34 -5.14 -15.72
CA ILE A 110 -8.49 -3.82 -15.12
C ILE A 110 -9.71 -3.08 -15.68
N SER A 111 -9.96 -3.16 -17.00
CA SER A 111 -11.21 -2.64 -17.58
C SER A 111 -12.43 -3.29 -16.94
N TRP A 112 -12.44 -4.63 -16.84
CA TRP A 112 -13.54 -5.34 -16.19
C TRP A 112 -13.78 -4.86 -14.76
N TYR A 113 -12.72 -4.63 -13.99
CA TYR A 113 -12.82 -4.12 -12.63
C TYR A 113 -13.38 -2.69 -12.58
N HIS A 114 -12.93 -1.78 -13.45
CA HIS A 114 -13.51 -0.44 -13.55
C HIS A 114 -15.00 -0.51 -13.91
N ASP A 115 -15.36 -1.32 -14.91
CA ASP A 115 -16.72 -1.41 -15.43
C ASP A 115 -17.70 -2.10 -14.46
N HIS A 116 -17.24 -3.10 -13.71
CA HIS A 116 -18.12 -3.98 -12.93
C HIS A 116 -18.03 -3.80 -11.42
N VAL A 117 -16.91 -3.32 -10.91
CA VAL A 117 -16.73 -3.09 -9.47
C VAL A 117 -16.93 -1.61 -9.19
N LEU A 118 -16.15 -0.75 -9.84
CA LEU A 118 -16.17 0.68 -9.52
C LEU A 118 -17.45 1.38 -9.99
N THR A 119 -17.91 1.05 -11.20
CA THR A 119 -19.13 1.67 -11.75
C THR A 119 -20.40 1.22 -11.01
N LYS A 120 -20.40 0.01 -10.44
CA LYS A 120 -21.55 -0.48 -9.65
C LYS A 120 -21.60 0.13 -8.25
N ASP A 121 -20.46 0.30 -7.58
CA ASP A 121 -20.40 0.92 -6.25
C ASP A 121 -20.77 2.41 -6.29
N LEU A 122 -20.33 3.15 -7.33
CA LEU A 122 -20.73 4.55 -7.56
C LEU A 122 -22.23 4.74 -7.82
N GLN A 123 -22.92 3.72 -8.36
CA GLN A 123 -24.37 3.75 -8.54
C GLN A 123 -25.14 3.42 -7.25
N SER A 124 -24.55 2.69 -6.30
CA SER A 124 -25.16 2.42 -4.99
C SER A 124 -25.00 3.57 -3.97
N ASP A 125 -24.06 4.48 -4.18
CA ASP A 125 -23.70 5.55 -3.22
C ASP A 125 -24.52 6.85 -3.30
N LEU A 126 -25.48 6.97 -4.23
CA LEU A 126 -26.45 8.08 -4.22
C LEU A 126 -27.53 7.94 -3.12
N GLY A 127 -27.39 6.97 -2.21
CA GLY A 127 -28.48 6.55 -1.32
C GLY A 127 -28.17 6.31 0.16
N ARG A 128 -26.98 6.57 0.71
CA ARG A 128 -26.71 6.27 2.13
C ARG A 128 -26.24 7.42 3.02
N THR A 129 -26.95 7.46 4.13
CA THR A 129 -26.90 8.24 5.38
C THR A 129 -25.50 8.59 5.90
N PRO A 130 -25.37 9.75 6.60
CA PRO A 130 -24.11 10.17 7.22
C PRO A 130 -23.61 9.15 8.25
N LEU A 131 -22.28 8.97 8.30
CA LEU A 131 -21.60 8.06 9.22
C LEU A 131 -21.97 8.38 10.70
N PRO A 132 -22.13 7.36 11.55
CA PRO A 132 -22.39 7.56 12.97
C PRO A 132 -21.21 8.24 13.66
N SER A 133 -21.50 9.15 14.61
CA SER A 133 -20.52 10.01 15.29
C SER A 133 -19.40 9.26 16.02
N SER A 134 -19.61 8.00 16.38
CA SER A 134 -18.63 7.13 17.03
C SER A 134 -17.43 6.79 16.14
N VAL A 135 -17.61 6.77 14.82
CA VAL A 135 -16.56 6.47 13.84
C VAL A 135 -15.55 7.62 13.78
N TYR A 136 -16.03 8.87 13.84
CA TYR A 136 -15.16 10.05 13.88
C TYR A 136 -14.22 10.04 15.10
N THR A 137 -14.67 9.50 16.23
CA THR A 137 -13.86 9.42 17.46
C THR A 137 -12.78 8.33 17.38
N GLU A 138 -12.96 7.31 16.55
CA GLU A 138 -11.94 6.28 16.30
C GLU A 138 -10.91 6.75 15.27
N VAL A 139 -11.35 7.46 14.23
CA VAL A 139 -10.46 8.10 13.24
C VAL A 139 -9.56 9.12 13.91
N GLU A 140 -10.10 9.97 14.79
CA GLU A 140 -9.29 10.94 15.57
C GLU A 140 -8.27 10.25 16.50
N ARG A 141 -8.60 9.07 17.06
CA ARG A 141 -7.65 8.29 17.86
C ARG A 141 -6.57 7.63 17.03
N ALA A 142 -6.90 7.15 15.83
CA ALA A 142 -5.94 6.56 14.90
C ALA A 142 -4.94 7.62 14.39
N ASP A 143 -5.40 8.83 14.07
CA ASP A 143 -4.55 9.96 13.69
C ASP A 143 -3.61 10.41 14.81
N LEU A 144 -4.02 10.27 16.06
CA LEU A 144 -3.16 10.54 17.23
C LEU A 144 -2.10 9.46 17.45
N LEU A 145 -2.36 8.21 17.05
CA LEU A 145 -1.38 7.11 17.09
C LEU A 145 -0.33 7.25 15.98
N ASP A 146 -0.71 7.71 14.79
CA ASP A 146 0.21 7.96 13.66
C ASP A 146 1.23 9.06 14.00
N LYS A 147 0.80 10.11 14.73
CA LYS A 147 1.68 11.19 15.21
C LYS A 147 2.65 10.77 16.32
N HIS A 148 2.43 9.64 16.98
CA HIS A 148 3.33 9.13 18.02
C HIS A 148 4.43 8.20 17.49
N PHE A 149 4.32 7.73 16.25
CA PHE A 149 5.34 6.90 15.59
C PHE A 149 6.40 7.69 14.80
N ASP A 150 6.16 8.98 14.54
CA ASP A 150 7.12 9.89 13.87
C ASP A 150 8.10 10.58 14.85
N GLN A 151 8.15 10.15 16.11
CA GLN A 151 9.27 10.51 17.01
C GLN A 151 10.40 9.50 16.86
N ASP A 152 11.29 9.83 15.94
CA ASP A 152 12.60 9.23 15.72
C ASP A 152 13.35 9.04 17.06
N PRO A 153 13.62 7.80 17.53
CA PRO A 153 14.37 7.57 18.77
C PRO A 153 15.86 7.93 18.64
N CYS A 154 16.30 8.46 17.49
CA CYS A 154 17.70 8.78 17.21
C CYS A 154 18.09 10.24 17.53
N LEU A 155 17.19 11.07 18.07
CA LEU A 155 17.50 12.45 18.48
C LEU A 155 17.24 12.69 19.97
N ALA A 156 17.72 11.78 20.82
CA ALA A 156 17.98 12.15 22.20
C ALA A 156 19.27 13.01 22.25
N PRO A 157 19.28 14.20 22.86
CA PRO A 157 20.54 14.88 23.15
C PRO A 157 21.39 13.95 24.03
N ALA A 158 22.64 13.76 23.62
CA ALA A 158 23.58 12.91 24.36
C ALA A 158 23.59 13.29 25.85
N PRO A 159 23.58 12.32 26.77
CA PRO A 159 23.73 12.63 28.19
C PRO A 159 25.06 13.38 28.40
N PRO A 160 25.11 14.39 29.28
CA PRO A 160 26.34 15.12 29.54
C PRO A 160 27.44 14.16 29.98
N SER A 161 28.60 14.29 29.35
CA SER A 161 29.77 13.46 29.64
C SER A 161 30.21 13.68 31.09
N LEU A 162 30.42 12.59 31.83
CA LEU A 162 30.78 12.60 33.25
C LEU A 162 32.30 12.72 33.47
N PHE A 163 33.01 13.35 32.54
CA PHE A 163 34.45 13.58 32.63
C PHE A 163 34.75 15.05 32.33
N ASP A 164 34.37 15.91 33.26
CA ASP A 164 34.97 17.24 33.39
C ASP A 164 34.91 17.66 34.87
N LEU A 165 35.71 16.96 35.69
CA LEU A 165 36.06 17.38 37.05
C LEU A 165 37.51 16.98 37.32
N SER A 166 38.44 17.80 36.85
CA SER A 166 39.59 18.26 37.67
C SER A 166 40.54 19.09 36.82
N SER A 167 40.49 20.41 36.99
CA SER A 167 41.70 21.25 36.95
C SER A 167 41.61 22.28 38.07
N ASP A 168 42.66 22.26 38.88
CA ASP A 168 43.24 23.36 39.66
C ASP A 168 42.48 23.90 40.89
N ASP A 169 43.00 23.50 42.06
CA ASP A 169 43.72 24.41 42.98
C ASP A 169 44.78 23.62 43.79
#